data_AF-A0A6B1G6M5-F1
#
_entry.id   AF-A0A6B1G6M5-F1
#
_cell.length_a   1.000
_cell.length_b   1.000
_cell.length_c   1.000
_cell.angle_alpha   90.00
_cell.angle_beta   90.00
_cell.angle_gamma   90.00
#
_symmetry.space_group_name_H-M   'P 1'
#
loop_
_entity.id
_entity.type
_entity.pdbx_description
1 polymer ?
#
loop_
_entity_poly.entity_id
_entity_poly.type
_entity_poly.pdbx_seq_one_letter_code
_entity_poly.pdbx_strand_id
1 'polypeptide(L)'
;MKVLYLRAPTGLDGAYPDFVKAIEGRFPFEVYKPDKPMAEQFENVEVVIDPGGAVGTRALIDAGLAADVKLWHVTTNGTDHV
;
A
#
# COMPACT_ATOMS: atom_id res chain seq x y z
N MET A 1 -7.51 -9.36 8.99
CA MET A 1 -6.48 -8.90 8.06
C MET A 1 -7.07 -8.03 6.96
N LYS A 2 -7.01 -6.70 7.13
CA LYS A 2 -7.29 -5.71 6.08
C LYS A 2 -5.99 -5.29 5.41
N VAL A 3 -6.02 -5.19 4.07
CA VAL A 3 -4.87 -4.78 3.26
C VAL A 3 -5.07 -3.36 2.72
N LEU A 4 -4.03 -2.54 2.75
CA LEU A 4 -3.99 -1.24 2.09
C LEU A 4 -3.01 -1.30 0.91
N TYR A 5 -3.49 -1.05 -0.30
CA TYR A 5 -2.65 -0.95 -1.50
C TYR A 5 -2.29 0.50 -1.77
N LEU A 6 -1.00 0.84 -1.72
CA LEU A 6 -0.54 2.19 -2.00
C LEU A 6 -0.58 2.49 -3.49
N ARG A 7 -0.74 3.76 -3.83
CA ARG A 7 -0.71 4.23 -5.23
C ARG A 7 0.02 5.56 -5.33
N ALA A 8 0.61 5.80 -6.49
CA ALA A 8 1.15 7.12 -6.82
C ALA A 8 0.01 8.11 -7.10
N PRO A 9 0.26 9.44 -7.01
CA PRO A 9 -0.72 10.45 -7.44
C PRO A 9 -1.20 10.25 -8.89
N THR A 10 -0.32 9.74 -9.76
CA THR A 10 -0.59 9.48 -11.17
C THR A 10 -1.48 8.25 -11.43
N GLY A 11 -1.57 7.30 -10.50
CA GLY A 11 -2.34 6.08 -10.76
C GLY A 11 -1.93 4.88 -9.91
N LEU A 12 -2.62 3.77 -10.14
CA LEU A 12 -2.18 2.44 -9.76
C LEU A 12 -1.04 2.01 -10.69
N ASP A 13 -0.10 1.24 -10.16
CA ASP A 13 0.99 0.65 -10.94
C ASP A 13 0.50 -0.62 -11.69
N GLY A 14 1.37 -1.14 -12.55
CA GLY A 14 1.07 -2.30 -13.39
C GLY A 14 0.81 -3.60 -12.63
N ALA A 15 1.26 -3.73 -11.38
CA ALA A 15 1.08 -4.96 -10.60
C ALA A 15 -0.28 -5.06 -9.91
N TYR A 16 -1.07 -3.98 -9.86
CA TYR A 16 -2.36 -3.98 -9.16
C TYR A 16 -3.34 -5.06 -9.65
N PRO A 17 -3.53 -5.33 -10.95
CA PRO A 17 -4.39 -6.41 -11.41
C PRO A 17 -3.94 -7.79 -10.92
N ASP A 18 -2.64 -8.04 -10.87
CA ASP A 18 -2.07 -9.29 -10.37
C ASP A 18 -2.28 -9.43 -8.87
N PHE A 19 -2.16 -8.34 -8.11
CA PHE A 19 -2.53 -8.31 -6.69
C PHE A 19 -4.01 -8.67 -6.48
N VAL A 20 -4.93 -8.05 -7.23
CA VAL A 20 -6.39 -8.33 -7.12
C VAL A 20 -6.69 -9.79 -7.45
N LYS A 21 -6.05 -10.33 -8.48
CA LYS A 21 -6.16 -11.76 -8.82
C LYS A 21 -5.61 -12.65 -7.71
N ALA A 22 -4.45 -12.31 -7.15
CA ALA A 22 -3.81 -13.10 -6.11
C ALA A 22 -4.60 -13.10 -4.78
N ILE A 23 -5.19 -11.97 -4.40
CA ILE A 23 -5.97 -11.89 -3.15
C ILE A 23 -7.30 -12.63 -3.28
N GLU A 24 -7.91 -12.65 -4.47
CA GLU A 24 -9.11 -13.43 -4.80
C GLU A 24 -10.26 -13.24 -3.79
N GLY A 25 -10.42 -12.02 -3.26
CA GLY A 25 -11.43 -11.70 -2.25
C GLY A 25 -11.24 -12.38 -0.88
N ARG A 26 -10.14 -13.10 -0.66
CA ARG A 26 -9.84 -13.77 0.63
C ARG A 26 -9.67 -12.80 1.78
N PHE A 27 -9.26 -11.56 1.49
CA PHE A 27 -9.11 -10.50 2.47
C PHE A 27 -9.71 -9.20 1.94
N PRO A 28 -10.36 -8.39 2.81
CA PRO A 28 -10.77 -7.05 2.43
C PRO A 28 -9.53 -6.20 2.13
N PHE A 29 -9.59 -5.40 1.08
CA PHE A 29 -8.54 -4.44 0.76
C PHE A 29 -9.12 -3.10 0.31
N GLU A 30 -8.34 -2.04 0.52
CA GLU A 30 -8.62 -0.70 0.03
C GLU A 30 -7.41 -0.15 -0.73
N VAL A 31 -7.66 0.79 -1.64
CA VAL A 31 -6.60 1.54 -2.33
C VAL A 31 -6.42 2.88 -1.63
N TYR A 32 -5.18 3.24 -1.34
CA TYR A 32 -4.81 4.51 -0.73
C TYR A 32 -5.27 5.70 -1.60
N LYS A 33 -5.74 6.76 -0.95
CA LYS A 33 -6.27 7.98 -1.55
C LYS A 33 -5.44 9.16 -1.04
N PRO A 34 -4.50 9.69 -1.86
CA PRO A 34 -3.61 10.78 -1.44
C PRO A 34 -4.33 12.07 -1.03
N ASP A 35 -5.58 12.24 -1.47
CA ASP A 35 -6.46 13.37 -1.19
C ASP A 35 -7.26 13.23 0.11
N LYS A 36 -7.12 12.10 0.82
CA LYS A 36 -7.81 11.84 2.08
C LYS A 36 -6.86 11.87 3.29
N PRO A 37 -7.39 12.11 4.51
CA PRO A 37 -6.59 12.01 5.73
C PRO A 37 -5.86 10.66 5.81
N MET A 38 -4.55 10.72 6.08
CA MET A 38 -3.70 9.53 6.10
C MET A 38 -4.11 8.58 7.23
N ALA A 39 -4.23 9.09 8.46
CA ALA A 39 -4.49 8.28 9.66
C ALA A 39 -5.75 7.40 9.53
N GLU A 40 -6.84 7.95 8.99
CA GLU A 40 -8.11 7.23 8.80
C GLU A 40 -7.97 6.04 7.85
N GLN A 41 -7.07 6.13 6.87
CA GLN A 41 -6.88 5.07 5.87
C GLN A 41 -6.07 3.88 6.39
N PHE A 42 -5.30 4.08 7.47
CA PHE A 42 -4.54 3.03 8.14
C PHE A 42 -5.34 2.35 9.26
N GLU A 43 -6.56 2.81 9.56
CA GLU A 43 -7.39 2.21 10.61
C GLU A 43 -7.69 0.72 10.31
N ASN A 44 -7.35 -0.14 11.27
CA ASN A 44 -7.47 -1.61 11.19
C ASN A 44 -6.70 -2.26 10.03
N VAL A 45 -5.74 -1.56 9.41
CA VAL A 45 -4.88 -2.12 8.37
C VAL A 45 -3.80 -2.97 9.02
N GLU A 46 -3.68 -4.21 8.57
CA GLU A 46 -2.66 -5.14 9.08
C GLU A 46 -1.51 -5.32 8.07
N VAL A 47 -1.77 -5.08 6.78
CA VAL A 47 -0.79 -5.26 5.70
C VAL A 47 -0.84 -4.07 4.75
N VAL A 48 0.33 -3.56 4.37
CA VAL A 48 0.49 -2.56 3.31
C VAL A 48 1.20 -3.19 2.12
N ILE A 49 0.66 -2.99 0.92
CA ILE A 49 1.30 -3.30 -0.35
C ILE A 49 1.81 -2.00 -0.96
N ASP A 50 3.12 -1.91 -1.12
CA ASP A 50 3.83 -0.74 -1.63
C ASP A 50 4.44 -1.07 -3.01
N PRO A 51 4.00 -0.40 -4.09
CA PRO A 51 4.53 -0.65 -5.43
C PRO A 51 5.97 -0.15 -5.61
N GLY A 52 6.55 0.54 -4.62
CA GLY A 52 7.88 1.15 -4.71
C GLY A 52 7.88 2.45 -5.50
N GLY A 53 9.00 2.79 -6.14
CA GLY A 53 9.10 4.01 -6.95
C GLY A 53 8.82 5.30 -6.17
N ALA A 54 9.28 5.36 -4.91
CA ALA A 54 9.05 6.44 -3.95
C ALA A 54 7.60 6.62 -3.46
N VAL A 55 6.69 5.66 -3.72
CA VAL A 55 5.31 5.71 -3.19
C VAL A 55 5.27 5.55 -1.67
N GLY A 56 6.01 4.59 -1.11
CA GLY A 56 6.18 4.42 0.33
C GLY A 56 7.05 5.51 0.97
N THR A 57 6.46 6.67 1.25
CA THR A 57 7.16 7.76 1.95
C THR A 57 7.37 7.44 3.43
N ARG A 58 8.35 8.12 4.06
CA ARG A 58 8.61 7.95 5.50
C ARG A 58 7.38 8.26 6.37
N ALA A 59 6.61 9.29 5.99
CA ALA A 59 5.38 9.65 6.70
C ALA A 59 4.33 8.53 6.64
N LEU A 60 4.19 7.83 5.51
CA LEU A 60 3.28 6.69 5.39
C LEU A 60 3.74 5.49 6.23
N ILE A 61 5.05 5.25 6.29
CA ILE A 61 5.61 4.19 7.14
C ILE A 61 5.37 4.52 8.62
N ASP A 62 5.62 5.75 9.05
CA ASP A 62 5.39 6.18 10.43
C ASP A 62 3.89 6.11 10.80
N ALA A 63 2.98 6.44 9.86
CA ALA A 63 1.55 6.26 10.05
C ALA A 63 1.14 4.79 10.16
N GLY A 64 1.71 3.90 9.35
CA GLY A 64 1.50 2.47 9.45
C GLY A 64 1.98 1.90 10.79
N LEU A 65 3.14 2.35 11.29
CA LEU A 65 3.64 1.97 12.62
C LEU A 65 2.69 2.42 13.74
N ALA A 66 2.20 3.67 13.66
CA ALA A 66 1.23 4.19 14.64
C ALA A 66 -0.11 3.43 14.63
N ALA A 67 -0.49 2.85 13.48
CA ALA A 67 -1.69 2.05 13.30
C ALA A 67 -1.47 0.54 13.53
N ASP A 68 -0.30 0.14 14.01
CA ASP A 68 0.05 -1.26 14.32
C ASP A 68 0.00 -2.20 13.09
N VAL A 69 0.37 -1.69 11.91
CA VAL A 69 0.57 -2.48 10.68
C VAL A 69 1.62 -3.56 10.94
N LYS A 70 1.28 -4.81 10.59
CA LYS A 70 2.11 -6.00 10.86
C LYS A 70 3.09 -6.32 9.76
N LEU A 71 2.79 -5.91 8.52
CA LEU A 71 3.63 -6.18 7.36
C LEU A 71 3.58 -5.01 6.37
N TRP A 72 4.76 -4.56 5.95
CA TRP A 72 4.95 -3.67 4.81
C TRP A 72 5.66 -4.43 3.70
N HIS A 73 4.96 -4.71 2.60
CA HIS A 73 5.48 -5.49 1.50
C HIS A 73 5.70 -4.61 0.27
N VAL A 74 6.96 -4.47 -0.14
CA VAL A 74 7.34 -3.75 -1.35
C VAL A 74 7.40 -4.72 -2.52
N THR A 75 6.71 -4.41 -3.63
CA THR A 75 6.61 -5.31 -4.81
C THR A 75 7.55 -4.95 -5.95
N THR A 76 8.23 -3.80 -5.91
CA THR A 76 9.25 -3.45 -6.90
C THR A 76 10.52 -4.29 -6.74
N ASN A 77 11.27 -4.44 -7.82
CA ASN A 77 12.61 -5.02 -7.84
C ASN A 77 13.71 -4.02 -7.39
N GLY A 78 13.36 -2.77 -7.07
CA GLY A 78 14.28 -1.77 -6.53
C GLY A 78 15.23 -1.15 -7.56
N THR A 79 14.89 -1.22 -8.85
CA THR A 79 15.70 -0.62 -9.90
C THR A 79 15.24 0.80 -10.19
N ASP A 80 15.59 1.74 -9.31
CA ASP A 80 15.18 3.15 -9.43
C ASP A 80 15.91 3.90 -10.58
N HIS A 81 16.79 3.23 -11.35
CA HIS A 81 17.77 3.87 -12.26
C HIS A 81 18.06 3.16 -13.61
N VAL A 82 17.18 2.30 -14.14
CA VAL A 82 17.35 1.74 -15.51
C VAL A 82 16.51 2.47 -16.55
#